data_AF-A0A353W210-F1
#
_entry.id   AF-A0A353W210-F1
#
_cell.length_a   1.000
_cell.length_b   1.000
_cell.length_c   1.000
_cell.angle_alpha   90.00
_cell.angle_beta   90.00
_cell.angle_gamma   90.00
#
_symmetry.space_group_name_H-M   'P 1'
#
loop_
_entity.id
_entity.type
_entity.pdbx_description
1 polymer ?
#
loop_
_entity_poly.entity_id
_entity_poly.type
_entity_poly.pdbx_seq_one_letter_code
_entity_poly.pdbx_strand_id
1 'polypeptide(L)'
;MLTLEGAQAGLSWLTVLKRREGYREVFDYFDWTINMNYTDEALLEKLKDERIIRNRLKVFSVRSNAIIFNEIVNELGSFDNYLWAFVDHKPIMNQWKTIREVPVTTEVSDTLSRDLKKRGFKFVGSTICYAYMQAVGLVNDHISTCFCRKRQKGTKRSWYGSCLWIQFTNQCRYSLARNKYTVIKD
;
A
#
# COMPACT_ATOMS: atom_id res chain seq x y z
N MET A 1 2.63 -3.84 2.86
CA MET A 1 1.47 -3.19 2.18
C MET A 1 1.89 -2.42 0.93
N LEU A 2 2.83 -1.46 0.99
CA LEU A 2 3.26 -0.68 -0.17
C LEU A 2 3.63 -1.53 -1.41
N THR A 3 4.35 -2.64 -1.22
CA THR A 3 4.68 -3.59 -2.30
C THR A 3 3.44 -4.17 -3.00
N LEU A 4 2.38 -4.47 -2.25
CA LEU A 4 1.13 -5.00 -2.80
C LEU A 4 0.36 -3.93 -3.59
N GLU A 5 0.37 -2.68 -3.11
CA GLU A 5 -0.20 -1.54 -3.85
C GLU A 5 0.56 -1.32 -5.17
N GLY A 6 1.88 -1.41 -5.16
CA GLY A 6 2.70 -1.38 -6.37
C GLY A 6 2.39 -2.53 -7.34
N ALA A 7 2.14 -3.73 -6.79
CA ALA A 7 1.75 -4.90 -7.58
C ALA A 7 0.36 -4.74 -8.23
N GLN A 8 -0.52 -3.91 -7.66
CA GLN A 8 -1.86 -3.65 -8.20
C GLN A 8 -1.86 -2.85 -9.50
N ALA A 9 -0.81 -2.09 -9.84
CA ALA A 9 -0.79 -1.24 -11.03
C ALA A 9 -1.20 -2.02 -12.31
N GLY A 10 -2.32 -1.63 -12.94
CA GLY A 10 -2.89 -2.30 -14.12
C GLY A 10 -3.76 -3.53 -13.85
N LEU A 11 -4.16 -3.80 -12.59
CA LEU A 11 -4.98 -4.96 -12.20
C LEU A 11 -6.11 -4.56 -11.25
N SER A 12 -7.09 -5.45 -11.02
CA SER A 12 -8.07 -5.24 -9.95
C SER A 12 -7.45 -5.47 -8.57
N TRP A 13 -7.90 -4.74 -7.55
CA TRP A 13 -7.44 -4.98 -6.17
C TRP A 13 -7.80 -6.39 -5.67
N LEU A 14 -8.95 -6.93 -6.10
CA LEU A 14 -9.35 -8.30 -5.77
C LEU A 14 -8.33 -9.33 -6.27
N THR A 15 -7.73 -9.10 -7.45
CA THR A 15 -6.67 -9.96 -7.98
C THR A 15 -5.45 -10.00 -7.04
N VAL A 16 -5.04 -8.84 -6.51
CA VAL A 16 -3.91 -8.75 -5.58
C VAL A 16 -4.27 -9.37 -4.23
N LEU A 17 -5.46 -9.09 -3.70
CA LEU A 17 -5.91 -9.67 -2.42
C LEU A 17 -5.93 -11.20 -2.43
N LYS A 18 -6.43 -11.81 -3.52
CA LYS A 18 -6.42 -13.28 -3.69
C LYS A 18 -5.02 -13.88 -3.71
N ARG A 19 -4.01 -13.09 -4.10
CA ARG A 19 -2.60 -13.48 -4.20
C ARG A 19 -1.78 -13.08 -2.98
N ARG A 20 -2.36 -12.39 -2.01
CA ARG A 20 -1.64 -11.81 -0.86
C ARG A 20 -0.85 -12.84 -0.08
N GLU A 21 -1.41 -14.03 0.15
CA GLU A 21 -0.73 -15.08 0.90
C GLU A 21 0.43 -15.68 0.11
N GLY A 22 0.23 -15.93 -1.20
CA GLY A 22 1.32 -16.30 -2.10
C GLY A 22 2.46 -15.29 -2.09
N TYR A 23 2.14 -13.99 -2.12
CA TYR A 23 3.15 -12.94 -1.99
C TYR A 23 3.90 -12.98 -0.65
N ARG A 24 3.23 -13.25 0.47
CA ARG A 24 3.88 -13.36 1.78
C ARG A 24 4.88 -14.50 1.78
N GLU A 25 4.46 -15.69 1.39
CA GLU A 25 5.33 -16.86 1.38
C GLU A 25 6.50 -16.69 0.39
N VAL A 26 6.24 -16.17 -0.81
CA VAL A 26 7.26 -16.01 -1.85
C VAL A 26 8.30 -14.95 -1.49
N PHE A 27 7.92 -13.90 -0.74
CA PHE A 27 8.81 -12.79 -0.38
C PHE A 27 9.13 -12.76 1.12
N ASP A 28 9.24 -13.92 1.76
CA ASP A 28 9.67 -14.09 3.16
C ASP A 28 8.93 -13.16 4.14
N TYR A 29 7.60 -13.17 4.04
CA TYR A 29 6.67 -12.33 4.81
C TYR A 29 6.96 -10.83 4.73
N PHE A 30 7.59 -10.40 3.63
CA PHE A 30 8.08 -9.04 3.41
C PHE A 30 9.13 -8.58 4.44
N ASP A 31 9.91 -9.50 5.00
CA ASP A 31 11.10 -9.14 5.78
C ASP A 31 12.09 -8.43 4.86
N TRP A 32 12.26 -7.12 5.07
CA TRP A 32 13.12 -6.30 4.23
C TRP A 32 14.59 -6.68 4.37
N THR A 33 15.01 -7.24 5.52
CA THR A 33 16.39 -7.69 5.76
C THR A 33 16.74 -8.90 4.89
N ILE A 34 15.75 -9.74 4.57
CA ILE A 34 15.91 -10.87 3.65
C ILE A 34 15.75 -10.38 2.20
N ASN A 35 14.66 -9.66 1.90
CA ASN A 35 14.32 -9.24 0.55
C ASN A 35 15.38 -8.36 -0.12
N MET A 36 16.08 -7.51 0.64
CA MET A 36 17.15 -6.66 0.09
C MET A 36 18.35 -7.45 -0.43
N ASN A 37 18.53 -8.69 0.02
CA ASN A 37 19.67 -9.55 -0.29
C ASN A 37 19.41 -10.56 -1.42
N TYR A 38 18.24 -10.56 -2.05
CA TYR A 38 17.98 -11.48 -3.15
C TYR A 38 18.90 -11.26 -4.34
N THR A 39 19.40 -12.35 -4.92
CA THR A 39 20.12 -12.29 -6.19
C THR A 39 19.16 -12.18 -7.37
N ASP A 40 19.68 -11.88 -8.56
CA ASP A 40 18.87 -11.87 -9.78
C ASP A 40 18.29 -13.25 -10.07
N GLU A 41 19.05 -14.32 -9.83
CA GLU A 41 18.63 -15.72 -9.98
C GLU A 41 17.47 -16.04 -9.02
N ALA A 42 17.58 -15.63 -7.76
CA ALA A 42 16.51 -15.83 -6.78
C ALA A 42 15.21 -15.11 -7.19
N LEU A 43 15.32 -13.89 -7.73
CA LEU A 43 14.16 -13.15 -8.23
C LEU A 43 13.57 -13.77 -9.50
N LEU A 44 14.42 -14.27 -10.41
CA LEU A 44 13.98 -14.98 -11.61
C LEU A 44 13.30 -16.30 -11.27
N GLU A 45 13.71 -16.99 -10.22
CA GLU A 45 13.03 -18.20 -9.75
C GLU A 45 11.66 -17.86 -9.16
N LYS A 46 11.59 -16.87 -8.26
CA LYS A 46 10.31 -16.39 -7.70
C LYS A 46 9.33 -15.92 -8.78
N LEU A 47 9.82 -15.37 -9.89
CA LEU A 47 8.99 -14.95 -11.04
C LEU A 47 8.18 -16.11 -11.67
N LYS A 48 8.59 -17.37 -11.46
CA LYS A 48 7.86 -18.55 -11.96
C LYS A 48 6.63 -18.90 -11.12
N ASP A 49 6.57 -18.46 -9.87
CA ASP A 49 5.48 -18.78 -8.95
C ASP A 49 4.16 -18.15 -9.39
N GLU A 50 3.14 -18.98 -9.63
CA GLU A 50 1.84 -18.55 -10.16
C GLU A 50 0.98 -17.82 -9.12
N ARG A 51 1.33 -17.98 -7.84
CA ARG A 51 0.65 -17.35 -6.71
C ARG A 51 0.94 -15.86 -6.63
N ILE A 52 1.96 -15.36 -7.34
CA ILE A 52 2.27 -13.92 -7.46
C ILE A 52 1.97 -13.39 -8.85
N ILE A 53 2.02 -12.06 -9.05
CA ILE A 53 1.91 -11.47 -10.39
C ILE A 53 3.29 -11.60 -11.05
N ARG A 54 3.36 -12.46 -12.08
CA ARG A 54 4.58 -12.79 -12.83
C ARG A 54 5.02 -11.67 -13.78
N ASN A 55 5.29 -10.49 -13.23
CA ASN A 55 5.85 -9.35 -13.96
C ASN A 55 7.26 -9.08 -13.45
N ARG A 56 8.25 -9.16 -14.35
CA ARG A 56 9.67 -9.04 -14.01
C ARG A 56 9.98 -7.74 -13.25
N LEU A 57 9.49 -6.60 -13.72
CA LEU A 57 9.77 -5.31 -13.08
C LEU A 57 9.18 -5.24 -11.66
N LYS A 58 7.96 -5.74 -11.45
CA LYS A 58 7.33 -5.79 -10.12
C LYS A 58 8.06 -6.72 -9.16
N VAL A 59 8.47 -7.91 -9.62
CA VAL A 59 9.24 -8.85 -8.78
C VAL A 59 10.59 -8.24 -8.39
N PHE A 60 11.32 -7.67 -9.35
CA PHE A 60 12.61 -7.04 -9.07
C PHE A 60 12.48 -5.81 -8.17
N SER A 61 11.35 -5.10 -8.24
CA SER A 61 11.11 -3.96 -7.36
C SER A 61 11.04 -4.30 -5.88
N VAL A 62 10.72 -5.55 -5.51
CA VAL A 62 10.66 -5.96 -4.10
C VAL A 62 12.03 -5.79 -3.44
N ARG A 63 13.09 -6.28 -4.10
CA ARG A 63 14.47 -6.10 -3.63
C ARG A 63 14.88 -4.64 -3.62
N SER A 64 14.70 -3.92 -4.73
CA SER A 64 15.15 -2.52 -4.80
C SER A 64 14.43 -1.65 -3.76
N ASN A 65 13.14 -1.88 -3.55
CA ASN A 65 12.39 -1.15 -2.53
C ASN A 65 12.81 -1.53 -1.10
N ALA A 66 13.20 -2.78 -0.85
CA ALA A 66 13.73 -3.20 0.46
C ALA A 66 15.08 -2.54 0.78
N ILE A 67 15.95 -2.34 -0.21
CA ILE A 67 17.21 -1.60 -0.05
C ILE A 67 16.93 -0.15 0.37
N ILE A 68 16.06 0.56 -0.37
CA ILE A 68 15.72 1.95 -0.01
C ILE A 68 14.97 2.04 1.32
N PHE A 69 14.15 1.03 1.65
CA PHE A 69 13.52 0.94 2.97
C PHE A 69 14.55 0.89 4.09
N ASN A 70 15.59 0.04 3.95
CA ASN A 70 16.70 -0.03 4.90
C ASN A 70 17.43 1.32 5.02
N GLU A 71 17.70 2.01 3.91
CA GLU A 71 18.31 3.34 3.92
C GLU A 71 17.49 4.35 4.73
N ILE A 72 16.17 4.40 4.51
CA ILE A 72 15.27 5.27 5.29
C ILE A 72 15.29 4.91 6.78
N VAL A 73 15.29 3.62 7.12
CA VAL A 73 15.36 3.18 8.51
C VAL A 73 16.69 3.60 9.15
N ASN A 74 17.81 3.50 8.43
CA ASN A 74 19.11 3.93 8.95
C ASN A 74 19.21 5.45 9.09
N GLU A 75 18.62 6.21 8.17
CA GLU A 75 18.62 7.69 8.19
C GLU A 75 17.67 8.26 9.25
N LEU A 76 16.46 7.72 9.35
CA LEU A 76 15.34 8.32 10.10
C LEU A 76 14.87 7.46 11.29
N GLY A 77 15.53 6.33 11.53
CA GLY A 77 15.25 5.37 12.61
C GLY A 77 14.01 4.50 12.40
N SER A 78 13.02 4.96 11.63
CA SER A 78 11.79 4.21 11.39
C SER A 78 11.08 4.66 10.13
N PHE A 79 10.76 3.69 9.24
CA PHE A 79 9.93 3.94 8.07
C PHE A 79 8.50 4.39 8.45
N ASP A 80 7.99 3.92 9.59
CA ASP A 80 6.70 4.35 10.11
C ASP A 80 6.74 5.81 10.59
N ASN A 81 7.79 6.24 11.29
CA ASN A 81 7.96 7.66 11.62
C ASN A 81 8.05 8.53 10.36
N TYR A 82 8.87 8.10 9.39
CA TYR A 82 8.99 8.75 8.08
C TYR A 82 7.63 8.92 7.39
N LEU A 83 6.85 7.84 7.29
CA LEU A 83 5.55 7.86 6.61
C LEU A 83 4.54 8.76 7.32
N TRP A 84 4.44 8.66 8.66
CA TRP A 84 3.47 9.45 9.43
C TRP A 84 3.81 10.94 9.49
N ALA A 85 5.06 11.33 9.23
CA ALA A 85 5.46 12.74 9.16
C ALA A 85 4.74 13.49 8.03
N PHE A 86 4.34 12.81 6.94
CA PHE A 86 3.58 13.42 5.84
C PHE A 86 2.14 13.83 6.23
N VAL A 87 1.67 13.41 7.40
CA VAL A 87 0.33 13.73 7.93
C VAL A 87 0.41 14.28 9.35
N ASP A 88 1.52 14.92 9.73
CA ASP A 88 1.73 15.49 11.07
C ASP A 88 1.44 14.50 12.21
N HIS A 89 1.76 13.22 11.98
CA HIS A 89 1.51 12.10 12.88
C HIS A 89 0.03 11.95 13.32
N LYS A 90 -0.91 12.47 12.53
CA LYS A 90 -2.35 12.40 12.77
C LYS A 90 -3.08 11.93 11.50
N PRO A 91 -4.01 10.97 11.61
CA PRO A 91 -4.79 10.56 10.45
C PRO A 91 -5.59 11.74 9.88
N ILE A 92 -5.62 11.86 8.56
CA ILE A 92 -6.49 12.82 7.87
C ILE A 92 -7.91 12.25 7.86
N MET A 93 -8.86 12.97 8.46
CA MET A 93 -10.25 12.53 8.61
C MET A 93 -11.16 13.24 7.59
N ASN A 94 -11.27 12.66 6.39
CA ASN A 94 -12.08 13.26 5.32
C ASN A 94 -13.59 13.07 5.53
N GLN A 95 -14.41 13.95 4.96
CA GLN A 95 -15.87 14.01 5.18
C GLN A 95 -16.68 13.70 3.91
N TRP A 96 -16.20 12.75 3.10
CA TRP A 96 -16.88 12.33 1.86
C TRP A 96 -18.28 11.77 2.16
N LYS A 97 -19.30 12.24 1.44
CA LYS A 97 -20.66 11.71 1.53
C LYS A 97 -20.82 10.49 0.64
N THR A 98 -20.16 10.51 -0.52
CA THR A 98 -20.24 9.44 -1.52
C THR A 98 -18.86 9.00 -1.99
N ILE A 99 -18.74 7.76 -2.45
CA ILE A 99 -17.50 7.22 -3.01
C ILE A 99 -17.05 7.93 -4.30
N ARG A 100 -17.92 8.72 -4.94
CA ARG A 100 -17.58 9.53 -6.13
C ARG A 100 -16.79 10.78 -5.78
N GLU A 101 -16.88 11.25 -4.53
CA GLU A 101 -16.14 12.41 -4.04
C GLU A 101 -14.71 12.07 -3.62
N VAL A 102 -14.44 10.80 -3.28
CA VAL A 102 -13.09 10.35 -2.90
C VAL A 102 -12.16 10.49 -4.09
N PRO A 103 -11.09 11.30 -3.99
CA PRO A 103 -10.19 11.52 -5.11
C PRO A 103 -9.30 10.28 -5.35
N VAL A 104 -8.65 10.23 -6.50
CA VAL A 104 -7.66 9.18 -6.81
C VAL A 104 -6.24 9.54 -6.35
N THR A 105 -6.01 10.84 -6.09
CA THR A 105 -4.75 11.42 -5.59
C THR A 105 -5.06 12.65 -4.75
N THR A 106 -4.13 13.05 -3.90
CA THR A 106 -4.13 14.28 -3.10
C THR A 106 -2.74 14.91 -3.14
N GLU A 107 -2.63 16.19 -2.74
CA GLU A 107 -1.34 16.88 -2.62
C GLU A 107 -0.37 16.14 -1.69
N VAL A 108 -0.88 15.53 -0.62
CA VAL A 108 -0.06 14.73 0.31
C VAL A 108 0.45 13.46 -0.37
N SER A 109 -0.40 12.74 -1.11
CA SER A 109 0.06 11.56 -1.86
C SER A 109 1.00 11.91 -3.01
N ASP A 110 0.85 13.09 -3.63
CA ASP A 110 1.78 13.59 -4.64
C ASP A 110 3.15 13.85 -4.02
N THR A 111 3.17 14.45 -2.83
CA THR A 111 4.39 14.74 -2.07
C THR A 111 5.09 13.45 -1.64
N LEU A 112 4.35 12.49 -1.08
CA LEU A 112 4.88 11.17 -0.73
C LEU A 112 5.42 10.43 -1.95
N SER A 113 4.68 10.42 -3.07
CA SER A 113 5.13 9.81 -4.33
C SER A 113 6.42 10.47 -4.84
N ARG A 114 6.52 11.80 -4.82
CA ARG A 114 7.74 12.50 -5.25
C ARG A 114 8.93 12.14 -4.38
N ASP A 115 8.77 12.11 -3.07
CA ASP A 115 9.87 11.78 -2.15
C ASP A 115 10.34 10.33 -2.31
N LEU A 116 9.40 9.37 -2.31
CA LEU A 116 9.72 7.95 -2.52
C LEU A 116 10.41 7.72 -3.87
N LYS A 117 9.94 8.38 -4.95
CA LYS A 117 10.60 8.31 -6.27
C LYS A 117 12.01 8.89 -6.24
N LYS A 118 12.20 10.04 -5.58
CA LYS A 118 13.51 10.68 -5.43
C LYS A 118 14.50 9.77 -4.70
N ARG A 119 14.02 9.03 -3.69
CA ARG A 119 14.79 8.01 -2.96
C ARG A 119 15.02 6.72 -3.75
N GLY A 120 14.34 6.53 -4.89
CA GLY A 120 14.57 5.40 -5.78
C GLY A 120 13.55 4.27 -5.69
N PHE A 121 12.51 4.39 -4.85
CA PHE A 121 11.41 3.43 -4.82
C PHE A 121 10.76 3.30 -6.21
N LYS A 122 10.33 2.08 -6.54
CA LYS A 122 9.62 1.74 -7.76
C LYS A 122 8.16 1.42 -7.45
N PHE A 123 7.29 1.66 -8.44
CA PHE A 123 5.85 1.46 -8.34
C PHE A 123 5.20 2.26 -7.20
N VAL A 124 5.61 3.52 -7.04
CA VAL A 124 5.13 4.45 -6.00
C VAL A 124 4.53 5.72 -6.64
N GLY A 125 3.69 5.55 -7.65
CA GLY A 125 2.94 6.68 -8.22
C GLY A 125 1.97 7.29 -7.21
N SER A 126 1.53 8.52 -7.41
CA SER A 126 0.64 9.21 -6.46
C SER A 126 -0.64 8.44 -6.17
N THR A 127 -1.28 7.84 -7.18
CA THR A 127 -2.46 6.97 -6.99
C THR A 127 -2.16 5.77 -6.11
N ILE A 128 -0.98 5.15 -6.28
CA ILE A 128 -0.53 4.02 -5.45
C ILE A 128 -0.27 4.50 -4.02
N CYS A 129 0.35 5.67 -3.86
CA CYS A 129 0.62 6.26 -2.56
C CYS A 129 -0.69 6.62 -1.84
N TYR A 130 -1.68 7.16 -2.54
CA TYR A 130 -2.97 7.48 -1.92
C TYR A 130 -3.73 6.23 -1.50
N ALA A 131 -3.78 5.20 -2.36
CA ALA A 131 -4.34 3.90 -2.00
C ALA A 131 -3.61 3.29 -0.79
N TYR A 132 -2.28 3.37 -0.76
CA TYR A 132 -1.47 2.95 0.37
C TYR A 132 -1.81 3.72 1.66
N MET A 133 -1.93 5.04 1.59
CA MET A 133 -2.29 5.89 2.74
C MET A 133 -3.66 5.55 3.31
N GLN A 134 -4.65 5.30 2.44
CA GLN A 134 -5.97 4.78 2.84
C GLN A 134 -5.82 3.40 3.49
N ALA A 135 -5.01 2.52 2.90
CA ALA A 135 -4.82 1.16 3.35
C ALA A 135 -4.17 1.09 4.74
N VAL A 136 -3.16 1.91 5.02
CA VAL A 136 -2.47 1.89 6.32
C VAL A 136 -3.05 2.89 7.34
N GLY A 137 -4.11 3.62 6.97
CA GLY A 137 -4.83 4.51 7.89
C GLY A 137 -4.19 5.87 8.12
N LEU A 138 -3.30 6.31 7.22
CA LEU A 138 -2.89 7.72 7.18
C LEU A 138 -4.07 8.64 6.80
N VAL A 139 -5.01 8.10 6.03
CA VAL A 139 -6.23 8.79 5.62
C VAL A 139 -7.44 7.91 5.92
N ASN A 140 -8.46 8.47 6.54
CA ASN A 140 -9.77 7.86 6.70
C ASN A 140 -10.73 8.37 5.62
N ASP A 141 -10.89 7.58 4.56
CA ASP A 141 -11.82 7.87 3.47
C ASP A 141 -13.14 7.09 3.55
N HIS A 142 -13.44 6.48 4.70
CA HIS A 142 -14.76 5.88 4.89
C HIS A 142 -15.83 6.97 4.78
N ILE A 143 -16.76 6.81 3.82
CA ILE A 143 -17.88 7.74 3.62
C ILE A 143 -18.70 7.92 4.90
N SER A 144 -19.40 9.04 5.02
CA SER A 144 -20.10 9.46 6.25
C SER A 144 -21.07 8.40 6.81
N THR A 145 -21.68 7.60 5.94
CA THR A 145 -22.62 6.52 6.30
C THR A 145 -21.95 5.17 6.61
N CYS A 146 -20.64 5.04 6.40
CA CYS A 146 -19.93 3.78 6.63
C CYS A 146 -19.77 3.49 8.13
N PHE A 147 -20.22 2.33 8.58
CA PHE A 147 -20.13 1.92 9.99
C PHE A 147 -18.67 1.82 10.51
N CYS A 148 -17.70 1.55 9.63
CA CYS A 148 -16.28 1.49 9.97
C CYS A 148 -15.67 2.85 10.31
N ARG A 149 -16.28 3.95 9.86
CA ARG A 149 -15.75 5.31 10.01
C ARG A 149 -15.48 5.70 11.47
N LYS A 150 -16.38 5.32 12.38
CA LYS A 150 -16.32 5.68 13.81
C LYS A 150 -15.38 4.78 14.63
N ARG A 151 -14.93 3.65 14.10
CA ARG A 151 -13.99 2.73 14.80
C ARG A 151 -12.57 3.28 14.89
N GLN A 152 -12.31 4.44 14.28
CA GLN A 152 -10.97 5.00 14.09
C GLN A 152 -10.75 6.28 14.92
N LYS A 153 -11.04 6.21 16.23
CA LYS A 153 -10.69 7.28 17.19
C LYS A 153 -9.41 6.92 17.93
N GLY A 154 -8.31 7.63 17.64
CA GLY A 154 -7.14 7.65 18.50
C GLY A 154 -5.82 7.89 17.77
N THR A 155 -4.78 8.16 18.56
CA THR A 155 -3.38 8.36 18.13
C THR A 155 -2.79 7.11 17.48
N LYS A 156 -1.60 7.25 16.87
CA LYS A 156 -0.78 6.23 16.18
C LYS A 156 -0.90 4.79 16.70
N ARG A 157 -0.98 4.58 18.03
CA ARG A 157 -1.11 3.25 18.68
C ARG A 157 -2.49 2.59 18.55
N SER A 158 -3.59 3.34 18.47
CA SER A 158 -4.95 2.77 18.37
C SER A 158 -5.29 2.23 16.97
N TRP A 159 -4.51 2.62 15.95
CA TRP A 159 -4.76 2.33 14.53
C TRP A 159 -4.20 0.99 14.07
N TYR A 160 -3.00 0.62 14.54
CA TYR A 160 -2.37 -0.66 14.20
C TYR A 160 -3.24 -1.87 14.57
N GLY A 161 -4.08 -1.78 15.62
CA GLY A 161 -4.97 -2.88 16.04
C GLY A 161 -6.33 -2.93 15.34
N SER A 162 -6.87 -1.78 14.91
CA SER A 162 -8.25 -1.65 14.41
C SER A 162 -8.35 -1.65 12.88
N CYS A 163 -7.32 -1.20 12.16
CA CYS A 163 -7.31 -1.19 10.69
C CYS A 163 -7.00 -2.57 10.08
N LEU A 164 -6.11 -3.36 10.71
CA LEU A 164 -5.85 -4.75 10.30
C LEU A 164 -7.11 -5.62 10.37
N TRP A 165 -8.07 -5.37 11.26
CA TRP A 165 -9.28 -6.20 11.32
C TRP A 165 -10.32 -5.85 10.23
N ILE A 166 -10.42 -4.56 9.87
CA ILE A 166 -11.43 -4.06 8.93
C ILE A 166 -11.05 -4.34 7.47
N GLN A 167 -9.74 -4.45 7.16
CA GLN A 167 -9.27 -4.82 5.83
C GLN A 167 -9.11 -6.32 5.59
N PHE A 168 -9.06 -7.12 6.66
CA PHE A 168 -8.89 -8.58 6.56
C PHE A 168 -10.21 -9.34 6.52
N THR A 169 -11.31 -8.70 6.95
CA THR A 169 -12.65 -9.19 6.72
C THR A 169 -13.17 -8.53 5.45
N ASN A 170 -13.64 -9.29 4.47
CA ASN A 170 -14.24 -8.81 3.20
C ASN A 170 -15.46 -7.87 3.34
N GLN A 171 -15.69 -7.29 4.52
CA GLN A 171 -16.87 -6.52 4.90
C GLN A 171 -16.81 -5.04 4.51
N CYS A 172 -15.65 -4.49 4.15
CA CYS A 172 -15.57 -3.12 3.63
C CYS A 172 -15.33 -3.09 2.10
N ARG A 173 -16.31 -3.57 1.33
CA ARG A 173 -16.32 -3.52 -0.16
C ARG A 173 -16.17 -2.10 -0.73
N TYR A 174 -16.38 -1.07 0.07
CA TYR A 174 -16.49 0.32 -0.39
C TYR A 174 -15.20 1.16 -0.26
N SER A 175 -14.16 0.69 0.43
CA SER A 175 -12.93 1.48 0.64
C SER A 175 -11.83 1.19 -0.40
N LEU A 176 -11.85 0.04 -1.08
CA LEU A 176 -10.69 -0.43 -1.86
C LEU A 176 -11.01 -0.75 -3.34
N ALA A 177 -12.23 -0.45 -3.79
CA ALA A 177 -12.69 -0.76 -5.14
C ALA A 177 -12.74 0.50 -6.02
N ARG A 178 -11.61 1.20 -6.20
CA ARG A 178 -11.54 2.27 -7.22
C ARG A 178 -10.13 2.71 -7.63
N ASN A 179 -9.25 1.77 -7.95
CA ASN A 179 -8.22 2.07 -8.95
C ASN A 179 -8.79 1.78 -10.34
N LYS A 180 -9.16 2.87 -11.03
CA LYS A 180 -9.59 2.90 -12.43
C LYS A 180 -8.52 2.27 -13.34
N TYR A 181 -8.58 0.96 -13.53
CA TYR A 181 -7.99 0.27 -14.68
C TYR A 181 -9.00 -0.63 -15.41
N THR A 182 -10.29 -0.49 -15.10
CA THR A 182 -11.37 -1.10 -15.87
C THR A 182 -12.61 -0.22 -15.75
N VAL A 183 -12.91 0.51 -16.82
CA VAL A 183 -14.26 0.99 -17.09
C VAL A 183 -14.69 0.34 -18.41
N ILE A 184 -15.96 -0.08 -18.44
CA ILE A 184 -16.79 -0.43 -19.61
C ILE A 184 -16.58 -1.84 -20.19
N LYS A 185 -17.49 -2.78 -19.91
CA LYS A 185 -18.67 -3.07 -20.76
C LYS A 185 -19.60 -4.09 -20.07
N ASP A 186 -20.88 -3.69 -20.08
CA ASP A 186 -22.16 -4.40 -19.91
C ASP A 186 -22.36 -5.34 -18.71
#